data_AF-A0A3C0XJT4-F1
#
_entry.id   AF-A0A3C0XJT4-F1
#
_cell.length_a   1.000
_cell.length_b   1.000
_cell.length_c   1.000
_cell.angle_alpha   90.00
_cell.angle_beta   90.00
_cell.angle_gamma   90.00
#
_symmetry.space_group_name_H-M   'P 1'
#
loop_
_entity.id
_entity.type
_entity.pdbx_description
1 polymer ?
#
loop_
_entity_poly.entity_id
_entity_poly.type
_entity_poly.pdbx_seq_one_letter_code
_entity_poly.pdbx_strand_id
1 'polypeptide(L)'
;MVDALAAVHKLLSDDGLLIDARPDPKRRARIEHLVRGARRVVGEVATTRDRMVDDRAADAAINTVLSQGKFTVSEHGHYWFRVLFDDRGALERYLGGSRRLGSAEWADDAAHRLPAWAKDRFALRRSITYQVLRVRGSAGVWRGP
;
A
#
# COMPACT_ATOMS: atom_id res chain seq x y z
N MET A 1 -6.44 7.14 -16.56
CA MET A 1 -5.27 7.13 -15.64
C MET A 1 -3.96 7.39 -16.35
N VAL A 2 -3.68 6.78 -17.50
CA VAL A 2 -2.49 7.12 -18.32
C VAL A 2 -2.43 8.63 -18.62
N ASP A 3 -3.57 9.25 -18.96
CA ASP A 3 -3.64 10.70 -19.22
C ASP A 3 -3.32 11.53 -17.97
N ALA A 4 -3.68 11.05 -16.79
CA ALA A 4 -3.34 11.71 -15.53
C ALA A 4 -1.82 11.65 -15.28
N LEU A 5 -1.18 10.51 -15.53
CA LEU A 5 0.28 10.38 -15.45
C LEU A 5 0.98 11.25 -16.50
N ALA A 6 0.41 11.36 -17.70
CA ALA A 6 0.92 12.26 -18.74
C ALA A 6 0.75 13.74 -18.38
N ALA A 7 -0.33 14.11 -17.70
CA ALA A 7 -0.52 15.46 -17.17
C ALA A 7 0.48 15.76 -16.05
N VAL A 8 0.68 14.82 -15.12
CA VAL A 8 1.69 14.93 -14.06
C VAL A 8 3.09 15.11 -14.64
N HIS A 9 3.47 14.34 -15.66
CA HIS A 9 4.76 14.50 -16.33
C HIS A 9 5.01 15.93 -16.84
N LYS A 10 3.97 16.62 -17.34
CA LYS A 10 4.09 18.01 -17.82
C LYS A 10 4.26 19.03 -16.70
N LEU A 11 3.89 18.68 -15.47
CA LEU A 11 3.97 19.55 -14.30
C LEU A 11 5.28 19.38 -13.51
N LEU A 12 5.93 18.24 -13.68
CA LEU A 12 7.20 17.95 -13.02
C LEU A 12 8.36 18.62 -13.76
N SER A 13 9.36 19.08 -13.01
CA SER A 13 10.63 19.55 -13.56
C SER A 13 11.42 18.39 -14.18
N ASP A 14 12.50 18.69 -14.91
CA ASP A 14 13.33 17.70 -15.62
C ASP A 14 13.97 16.64 -14.70
N ASP A 15 14.01 16.88 -13.39
CA ASP A 15 14.46 15.96 -12.33
C ASP A 15 13.35 15.58 -11.34
N GLY A 16 12.09 15.90 -11.68
CA GLY A 16 10.95 15.66 -10.83
C GLY A 16 10.72 14.17 -10.56
N LEU A 17 10.20 13.89 -9.36
CA LEU A 17 9.87 12.55 -8.91
C LEU A 17 8.35 12.38 -8.81
N LEU A 18 7.88 11.25 -9.30
CA LEU A 18 6.56 10.72 -9.01
C LEU A 18 6.72 9.45 -8.18
N ILE A 19 6.13 9.46 -6.99
CA ILE A 19 6.12 8.29 -6.09
C ILE A 19 4.74 7.64 -6.17
N ASP A 20 4.67 6.45 -6.76
CA ASP A 20 3.51 5.57 -6.61
C ASP A 20 3.73 4.72 -5.37
N ALA A 21 2.87 4.85 -4.36
CA ALA A 21 2.92 4.07 -3.13
C ALA A 21 1.53 3.58 -2.77
N ARG A 22 1.36 2.26 -2.72
CA ARG A 22 0.05 1.61 -2.54
C ARG A 22 0.18 0.41 -1.62
N PRO A 23 -0.88 0.02 -0.88
CA PRO A 23 -0.88 -1.26 -0.19
C PRO A 23 -0.59 -2.40 -1.15
N ASP A 24 0.31 -3.30 -0.78
CA ASP A 24 0.69 -4.44 -1.62
C ASP A 24 -0.48 -5.44 -1.68
N PRO A 25 -1.14 -5.60 -2.85
CA PRO A 25 -2.30 -6.48 -2.96
C PRO A 25 -1.94 -7.96 -2.89
N LYS A 26 -0.66 -8.33 -3.05
CA LYS A 26 -0.17 -9.72 -3.00
C LYS A 26 0.08 -10.18 -1.56
N ARG A 27 0.15 -9.25 -0.60
CA ARG A 27 0.47 -9.54 0.80
C ARG A 27 -0.72 -9.24 1.69
N ARG A 28 -1.19 -10.25 2.42
CA ARG A 28 -2.25 -10.10 3.41
C ARG A 28 -1.75 -9.19 4.54
N ALA A 29 -2.64 -8.34 5.03
CA ALA A 29 -2.40 -7.61 6.26
C ALA A 29 -2.44 -8.59 7.43
N ARG A 30 -1.61 -8.37 8.45
CA ARG A 30 -1.59 -9.21 9.65
C ARG A 30 -2.19 -8.44 10.82
N ILE A 31 -3.10 -9.07 11.53
CA ILE A 31 -3.63 -8.59 12.80
C ILE A 31 -2.68 -9.09 13.89
N GLU A 32 -2.05 -8.17 14.59
CA GLU A 32 -1.16 -8.43 15.71
C GLU A 32 -1.89 -8.07 17.02
N HIS A 33 -1.94 -9.01 17.96
CA HIS A 33 -2.37 -8.77 19.34
C HIS A 33 -1.18 -8.34 20.18
N LEU A 34 -1.34 -7.27 20.95
CA LEU A 34 -0.27 -6.62 21.70
C LEU A 34 -0.52 -6.79 23.20
N VAL A 35 0.17 -7.73 23.84
CA VAL A 35 0.00 -8.03 25.27
C VAL A 35 1.34 -8.03 25.97
N ARG A 36 1.46 -7.24 27.04
CA ARG A 36 2.63 -7.23 27.96
C ARG A 36 3.99 -7.15 27.22
N GLY A 37 4.06 -6.32 26.17
CA GLY A 37 5.27 -6.14 25.35
C GLY A 37 5.50 -7.21 24.28
N ALA A 38 4.74 -8.32 24.29
CA ALA A 38 4.76 -9.32 23.23
C ALA A 38 3.82 -8.92 22.08
N ARG A 39 4.16 -9.37 20.87
CA ARG A 39 3.34 -9.23 19.67
C ARG A 39 3.08 -10.62 19.10
N ARG A 40 1.81 -10.96 18.91
CA ARG A 40 1.42 -12.23 18.31
C ARG A 40 0.53 -11.97 17.11
N VAL A 41 0.81 -12.60 15.98
CA VAL A 41 -0.13 -12.60 14.85
C VAL A 41 -1.31 -13.49 15.23
N VAL A 42 -2.51 -12.91 15.21
CA VAL A 42 -3.76 -13.57 15.63
C VAL A 42 -4.81 -13.60 14.53
N GLY A 43 -4.52 -13.00 13.38
CA GLY A 43 -5.38 -13.05 12.21
C GLY A 43 -4.76 -12.37 11.01
N GLU A 44 -5.44 -12.46 9.89
CA GLU A 44 -5.06 -11.85 8.63
C GLU A 44 -6.24 -11.18 7.94
N VAL A 45 -5.96 -10.22 7.07
CA VAL A 45 -6.98 -9.54 6.26
C VAL A 45 -6.50 -9.45 4.83
N ALA A 46 -7.30 -9.96 3.89
CA ALA A 46 -7.01 -9.85 2.47
C ALA A 46 -7.43 -8.49 1.90
N THR A 47 -6.76 -8.06 0.83
CA THR A 47 -7.26 -6.98 -0.03
C THR A 47 -8.46 -7.49 -0.82
N THR A 48 -9.52 -6.69 -0.95
CA THR A 48 -10.73 -7.04 -1.71
C THR A 48 -10.43 -7.21 -3.21
N ARG A 49 -11.10 -8.14 -3.89
CA ARG A 49 -10.88 -8.45 -5.32
C ARG A 49 -11.02 -7.22 -6.22
N ASP A 50 -12.03 -6.37 -6.01
CA ASP A 50 -12.25 -5.18 -6.83
C ASP A 50 -11.05 -4.23 -6.82
N ARG A 51 -10.38 -4.13 -5.67
CA ARG A 51 -9.18 -3.29 -5.53
C ARG A 51 -7.95 -3.89 -6.19
N MET A 52 -7.89 -5.21 -6.31
CA MET A 52 -6.84 -5.84 -7.12
C MET A 52 -7.00 -5.50 -8.61
N VAL A 53 -8.22 -5.25 -9.10
CA VAL A 53 -8.46 -4.80 -10.48
C VAL A 53 -7.98 -3.36 -10.65
N ASP A 54 -8.33 -2.46 -9.73
CA ASP A 54 -7.83 -1.09 -9.70
C ASP A 54 -6.29 -1.05 -9.69
N ASP A 55 -5.66 -1.90 -8.86
CA ASP A 55 -4.21 -1.94 -8.72
C ASP A 55 -3.52 -2.45 -10.01
N ARG A 56 -4.11 -3.44 -10.70
CA ARG A 56 -3.61 -3.91 -12.02
C ARG A 56 -3.74 -2.85 -13.10
N ALA A 57 -4.84 -2.09 -13.10
CA ALA A 57 -5.02 -0.99 -14.04
C ALA A 57 -3.96 0.10 -13.83
N ALA A 58 -3.57 0.35 -12.57
CA ALA A 58 -2.50 1.27 -12.22
C ALA A 58 -1.14 0.78 -12.69
N ASP A 59 -0.83 -0.50 -12.49
CA ASP A 59 0.40 -1.11 -12.99
C ASP A 59 0.49 -1.01 -14.53
N ALA A 60 -0.62 -1.27 -15.23
CA ALA A 60 -0.67 -1.13 -16.69
C ALA A 60 -0.43 0.33 -17.15
N ALA A 61 -0.98 1.30 -16.42
CA ALA A 61 -0.77 2.71 -16.74
C ALA A 61 0.67 3.17 -16.50
N ILE A 62 1.30 2.71 -15.42
CA ILE A 62 2.72 2.95 -15.13
C ILE A 62 3.60 2.35 -16.22
N ASN A 63 3.38 1.08 -16.58
CA ASN A 63 4.12 0.42 -17.65
C ASN A 63 3.98 1.16 -18.99
N THR A 64 2.81 1.74 -19.26
CA THR A 64 2.58 2.54 -20.46
C THR A 64 3.41 3.82 -20.48
N VAL A 65 3.51 4.57 -19.38
CA VAL A 65 4.31 5.81 -19.38
C VAL A 65 5.81 5.54 -19.34
N LEU A 66 6.23 4.40 -18.78
CA LEU A 66 7.60 3.90 -18.85
C LEU A 66 7.98 3.53 -20.30
N SER A 67 7.12 2.79 -21.02
CA SER A 67 7.39 2.42 -22.41
C SER A 67 7.37 3.61 -23.37
N GLN A 68 6.60 4.65 -23.05
CA GLN A 68 6.62 5.94 -23.75
C GLN A 68 7.86 6.79 -23.44
N GLY A 69 8.75 6.34 -22.55
CA GLY A 69 9.97 7.06 -22.20
C GLY A 69 9.74 8.35 -21.43
N LYS A 70 8.57 8.52 -20.79
CA LYS A 70 8.26 9.71 -19.97
C LYS A 70 8.94 9.66 -18.61
N PHE A 71 9.10 8.45 -18.08
CA PHE A 71 9.74 8.21 -16.80
C PHE A 71 10.76 7.10 -16.90
N THR A 72 11.67 7.06 -15.93
CA THR A 72 12.51 5.90 -15.62
C THR A 72 12.27 5.48 -14.17
N VAL A 73 12.38 4.20 -13.88
CA VAL A 73 12.32 3.70 -12.49
C VAL A 73 13.67 3.96 -11.85
N SER A 74 13.71 4.77 -10.80
CA SER A 74 14.94 5.00 -10.01
C SER A 74 15.01 4.06 -8.81
N GLU A 75 13.88 3.72 -8.22
CA GLU A 75 13.79 2.87 -7.04
C GLU A 75 12.45 2.13 -7.03
N HIS A 76 12.44 0.90 -6.52
CA HIS A 76 11.21 0.17 -6.24
C HIS A 76 11.41 -0.72 -5.03
N GLY A 77 10.33 -0.98 -4.30
CA GLY A 77 10.43 -1.83 -3.13
C GLY A 77 9.11 -2.06 -2.42
N HIS A 78 9.24 -2.55 -1.19
CA HIS A 78 8.13 -2.64 -0.27
C HIS A 78 8.62 -2.42 1.16
N TYR A 79 7.74 -1.89 2.00
CA TYR A 79 7.99 -1.77 3.43
C TYR A 79 6.75 -2.14 4.22
N TRP A 80 6.95 -2.54 5.47
CA TRP A 80 5.88 -2.85 6.39
C TRP A 80 5.62 -1.68 7.32
N PHE A 81 4.37 -1.28 7.47
CA PHE A 81 3.95 -0.30 8.47
C PHE A 81 2.86 -0.90 9.37
N ARG A 82 2.62 -0.23 10.49
CA ARG A 82 1.63 -0.64 11.48
C ARG A 82 0.66 0.50 11.73
N VAL A 83 -0.61 0.15 11.77
CA VAL A 83 -1.67 0.98 12.33
C VAL A 83 -1.99 0.41 13.71
N LEU A 84 -1.93 1.24 14.74
CA LEU A 84 -2.20 0.83 16.12
C LEU A 84 -3.66 1.11 16.47
N PHE A 85 -4.24 0.21 17.26
CA PHE A 85 -5.60 0.31 17.76
C PHE A 85 -5.58 0.10 19.27
N ASP A 86 -6.33 0.94 19.98
CA ASP A 86 -6.38 0.90 21.44
C ASP A 86 -7.14 -0.32 21.96
N ASP A 87 -8.11 -0.79 21.18
CA ASP A 87 -8.91 -1.96 21.51
C ASP A 87 -9.38 -2.72 20.25
N ARG A 88 -10.00 -3.87 20.47
CA ARG A 88 -10.57 -4.71 19.41
C ARG A 88 -11.67 -4.00 18.63
N GLY A 89 -12.53 -3.23 19.31
CA GLY A 89 -13.65 -2.53 18.68
C GLY A 89 -13.18 -1.42 17.73
N ALA A 90 -12.06 -0.77 18.01
CA ALA A 90 -11.42 0.20 17.13
C ALA A 90 -10.88 -0.49 15.86
N LEU A 91 -10.23 -1.65 16.00
CA LEU A 91 -9.79 -2.46 14.86
C LEU A 91 -10.99 -2.90 14.00
N GLU A 92 -12.03 -3.47 14.61
CA GLU A 92 -13.22 -3.96 13.90
C GLU A 92 -13.93 -2.83 13.16
N ARG A 93 -14.09 -1.65 13.78
CA ARG A 93 -14.64 -0.46 13.11
C ARG A 93 -13.79 -0.02 11.92
N TYR A 94 -12.47 -0.01 12.06
CA TYR A 94 -11.56 0.33 10.97
C TYR A 94 -11.69 -0.66 9.80
N LEU A 95 -11.74 -1.96 10.08
CA LEU A 95 -11.90 -2.99 9.07
C LEU A 95 -13.28 -2.89 8.39
N GLY A 96 -14.35 -2.73 9.17
CA GLY A 96 -15.72 -2.59 8.65
C GLY A 96 -15.94 -1.34 7.80
N GLY A 97 -15.19 -0.25 8.06
CA GLY A 97 -15.21 0.96 7.23
C GLY A 97 -14.29 0.92 6.01
N SER A 98 -13.47 -0.12 5.86
CA SER A 98 -12.44 -0.17 4.83
C SER A 98 -13.01 -0.54 3.47
N ARG A 99 -12.79 0.32 2.47
CA ARG A 99 -13.09 0.01 1.06
C ARG A 99 -12.04 -0.87 0.38
N ARG A 100 -10.93 -1.17 1.06
CA ARG A 100 -9.79 -1.92 0.50
C ARG A 100 -9.53 -3.27 1.17
N LEU A 101 -9.97 -3.44 2.41
CA LEU A 101 -9.73 -4.63 3.19
C LEU A 101 -11.03 -5.44 3.25
N GLY A 102 -10.92 -6.76 3.13
CA GLY A 102 -12.02 -7.67 3.36
C GLY A 102 -12.22 -7.95 4.86
N SER A 103 -12.95 -9.02 5.14
CA SER A 103 -13.14 -9.52 6.51
C SER A 103 -11.85 -10.06 7.11
N ALA A 104 -11.73 -9.95 8.42
CA ALA A 104 -10.67 -10.60 9.18
C ALA A 104 -10.86 -12.12 9.20
N GLU A 105 -9.77 -12.83 8.98
CA GLU A 105 -9.65 -14.27 9.23
C GLU A 105 -8.81 -14.47 10.48
N TRP A 106 -9.43 -14.94 11.56
CA TRP A 106 -8.76 -15.13 12.84
C TRP A 106 -8.08 -16.50 12.91
N ALA A 107 -6.87 -16.54 13.44
CA ALA A 107 -6.08 -17.78 13.57
C ALA A 107 -6.59 -18.69 14.71
N ASP A 108 -7.26 -18.10 15.70
CA ASP A 108 -7.91 -18.82 16.80
C ASP A 108 -9.31 -18.24 17.01
N ASP A 109 -10.30 -18.99 16.52
CA ASP A 109 -11.68 -18.53 16.45
C ASP A 109 -12.36 -18.44 17.84
N ALA A 110 -11.78 -19.07 18.86
CA ALA A 110 -12.27 -19.04 20.23
C ALA A 110 -11.57 -17.94 21.05
N ALA A 111 -10.24 -17.82 20.94
CA ALA A 111 -9.48 -16.87 21.75
C ALA A 111 -9.84 -15.41 21.46
N HIS A 112 -10.15 -15.05 20.21
CA HIS A 112 -10.50 -13.68 19.84
C HIS A 112 -11.87 -13.21 20.35
N ARG A 113 -12.71 -14.14 20.85
CA ARG A 113 -14.02 -13.84 21.44
C ARG A 113 -13.97 -13.72 22.96
N LEU A 114 -12.80 -13.98 23.58
CA LEU A 114 -12.64 -13.87 25.02
C LEU A 114 -12.79 -12.40 25.48
N PRO A 115 -13.53 -12.12 26.57
CA PRO A 115 -13.69 -10.77 27.09
C PRO A 115 -12.37 -10.05 27.40
N ALA A 116 -11.32 -10.82 27.77
CA ALA A 116 -9.99 -10.28 28.03
C ALA A 116 -9.41 -9.51 26.83
N TRP A 117 -9.65 -9.99 25.60
CA TRP A 117 -9.13 -9.35 24.38
C TRP A 117 -9.87 -8.08 24.01
N ALA A 118 -11.06 -7.86 24.55
CA ALA A 118 -11.89 -6.71 24.18
C ALA A 118 -11.21 -5.38 24.50
N LYS A 119 -10.35 -5.33 25.54
CA LYS A 119 -9.62 -4.13 25.97
C LYS A 119 -8.13 -4.16 25.62
N ASP A 120 -7.66 -5.24 25.01
CA ASP A 120 -6.26 -5.36 24.61
C ASP A 120 -6.00 -4.56 23.34
N ARG A 121 -4.76 -4.10 23.17
CA ARG A 121 -4.34 -3.34 22.00
C ARG A 121 -4.07 -4.26 20.82
N PHE A 122 -4.31 -3.74 19.63
CA PHE A 122 -4.04 -4.44 18.38
C PHE A 122 -3.20 -3.58 17.44
N ALA A 123 -2.52 -4.23 16.49
CA ALA A 123 -1.96 -3.56 15.34
C ALA A 123 -2.40 -4.26 14.06
N LEU A 124 -2.65 -3.48 13.01
CA LEU A 124 -2.74 -4.00 11.65
C LEU A 124 -1.41 -3.73 10.96
N ARG A 125 -0.63 -4.79 10.74
CA ARG A 125 0.62 -4.71 9.98
C ARG A 125 0.32 -4.88 8.49
N ARG A 126 0.65 -3.88 7.69
CA ARG A 126 0.40 -3.85 6.24
C ARG A 126 1.68 -3.64 5.47
N SER A 127 1.77 -4.24 4.30
CA SER A 127 2.84 -3.95 3.34
C SER A 127 2.39 -2.85 2.40
N ILE A 128 3.27 -1.88 2.15
CA ILE A 128 3.16 -0.91 1.05
C ILE A 128 4.18 -1.32 0.01
N THR A 129 3.77 -1.42 -1.25
CA THR A 129 4.69 -1.44 -2.38
C THR A 129 4.84 -0.02 -2.92
N TYR A 130 6.03 0.33 -3.38
CA TYR A 130 6.27 1.63 -3.98
C TYR A 130 7.19 1.54 -5.19
N GLN A 131 7.01 2.51 -6.08
CA GLN A 131 7.88 2.78 -7.22
C GLN A 131 8.16 4.28 -7.27
N VAL A 132 9.45 4.63 -7.35
CA VAL A 132 9.91 6.00 -7.57
C VAL A 132 10.24 6.15 -9.05
N LEU A 133 9.47 7.00 -9.70
CA LEU A 133 9.57 7.30 -11.12
C LEU A 133 10.22 8.67 -11.27
N ARG A 134 11.37 8.73 -11.93
CA ARG A 134 12.04 9.98 -12.26
C ARG A 134 11.64 10.41 -13.66
N VAL A 135 11.36 11.71 -13.85
CA VAL A 135 11.14 12.26 -15.18
C VAL A 135 12.35 11.93 -16.05
N ARG A 136 12.10 11.36 -17.23
CA ARG A 136 13.16 11.21 -18.19
C ARG A 136 13.33 12.56 -18.86
N GLY A 137 14.36 13.30 -18.46
CA GLY A 137 14.72 14.53 -19.14
C GLY A 137 14.76 14.25 -20.65
N SER A 138 14.12 15.13 -21.43
CA SER A 138 14.41 15.24 -22.85
C SER A 138 15.93 15.32 -22.91
N ALA A 139 16.60 14.40 -23.61
CA ALA A 139 18.02 14.58 -23.87
C ALA A 139 18.14 15.93 -24.59
N GLY A 140 18.45 16.98 -23.82
CA GLY A 140 18.81 18.26 -24.37
C GLY A 140 19.95 17.94 -25.29
N VAL A 141 19.72 18.09 -26.59
CA VAL A 141 20.79 18.10 -27.58
C VAL A 141 21.77 19.15 -27.05
N TRP A 142 22.86 18.69 -26.46
CA TRP A 142 23.96 19.55 -26.06
C TRP A 142 24.50 20.13 -27.36
N ARG A 143 24.04 21.33 -27.71
CA ARG A 143 24.70 22.21 -28.67
C ARG A 143 25.63 23.06 -27.83
N GLY A 144 26.80 22.52 -27.53
CA GLY A 144 27.90 23.33 -27.03
C GLY A 144 28.32 24.38 -28.07
N PRO A 145 28.97 25.46 -27.62
CA PRO A 145 29.45 26.53 -28.51
C PRO A 145 30.41 26.02 -29.58
#